data_AF-A0A218N6Y3-F1
#
_entry.id   AF-A0A218N6Y3-F1
#
_cell.length_a   1.000
_cell.length_b   1.000
_cell.length_c   1.000
_cell.angle_alpha   90.00
_cell.angle_beta   90.00
_cell.angle_gamma   90.00
#
_symmetry.space_group_name_H-M   'P 1'
#
loop_
_entity.id
_entity.type
_entity.pdbx_description
1 polymer ?
#
loop_
_entity_poly.entity_id
_entity_poly.type
_entity_poly.pdbx_seq_one_letter_code
_entity_poly.pdbx_strand_id
1 'polypeptide(L)'
;MSEVNDGGFKGLKDTISDLLLNVQKKIINDVRVSDDELRIISYIGIPTIIDSLQTFEAPEGYAYIQDISTIAATSLVINMLRQVEAKISTMSIPSESLSGKRDDLNRLTDNLSKQVKAAYELSHSQVGTSSDVISTWDNRRLQRKAFTESIRGTRN
;
A
#
# COMPACT_ATOMS: atom_id res chain seq x y z
N MET A 1 -1.98 28.25 -23.82
CA MET A 1 -1.74 27.05 -23.01
C MET A 1 -3.08 26.65 -22.43
N SER A 2 -3.68 25.59 -22.96
CA SER A 2 -4.88 24.99 -22.39
C SER A 2 -4.45 24.17 -21.18
N GLU A 3 -4.91 24.56 -19.98
CA GLU A 3 -4.84 23.69 -18.80
C GLU A 3 -5.50 22.37 -19.16
N VAL A 4 -4.71 21.30 -19.20
CA VAL A 4 -5.22 19.94 -19.21
C VAL A 4 -5.87 19.77 -17.84
N ASN A 5 -7.19 19.90 -17.78
CA ASN A 5 -7.93 19.55 -16.58
C ASN A 5 -7.79 18.03 -16.43
N ASP A 6 -7.01 17.60 -15.44
CA ASP A 6 -6.77 16.21 -15.00
C ASP A 6 -8.06 15.54 -14.45
N GLY A 7 -9.20 15.73 -15.11
CA GLY A 7 -10.53 15.26 -14.67
C GLY A 7 -10.69 13.74 -14.59
N GLY A 8 -9.64 12.98 -14.92
CA GLY A 8 -9.55 11.53 -14.76
C GLY A 8 -8.49 11.05 -13.76
N PHE A 9 -7.72 11.94 -13.13
CA PHE A 9 -6.71 11.52 -12.16
C PHE A 9 -7.38 11.18 -10.82
N LYS A 10 -7.71 9.91 -10.66
CA LYS A 10 -8.16 9.32 -9.40
C LYS A 10 -6.94 9.17 -8.50
N GLY A 11 -6.76 10.06 -7.52
CA GLY A 11 -5.57 10.09 -6.67
C GLY A 11 -5.21 8.72 -6.08
N LEU A 12 -3.95 8.53 -5.67
CA LEU A 12 -3.45 7.21 -5.25
C LEU A 12 -4.28 6.56 -4.13
N LYS A 13 -4.75 7.35 -3.16
CA LYS A 13 -5.67 6.90 -2.12
C LYS A 13 -6.91 6.22 -2.70
N ASP A 14 -7.57 6.88 -3.67
CA ASP A 14 -8.81 6.40 -4.26
C ASP A 14 -8.57 5.19 -5.15
N THR A 15 -7.41 5.13 -5.81
CA THR A 15 -6.98 3.95 -6.59
C THR A 15 -6.74 2.74 -5.68
N ILE A 16 -6.11 2.94 -4.52
CA ILE A 16 -5.92 1.87 -3.52
C ILE A 16 -7.26 1.46 -2.92
N SER A 17 -8.14 2.42 -2.61
CA SER A 17 -9.47 2.13 -2.09
C SER A 17 -10.24 1.22 -3.07
N ASP A 18 -10.28 1.59 -4.35
CA ASP A 18 -10.90 0.76 -5.40
C ASP A 18 -10.28 -0.64 -5.50
N LEU A 19 -8.95 -0.73 -5.49
CA LEU A 19 -8.24 -2.00 -5.54
C LEU A 19 -8.66 -2.90 -4.37
N LEU A 20 -8.63 -2.37 -3.16
CA LEU A 20 -8.98 -3.13 -1.96
C LEU A 20 -10.47 -3.51 -1.94
N LEU A 21 -11.36 -2.65 -2.43
CA LEU A 21 -12.79 -2.95 -2.58
C LEU A 21 -13.03 -4.06 -3.61
N ASN A 22 -12.32 -4.02 -4.74
CA ASN A 22 -12.38 -5.08 -5.75
C ASN A 22 -11.88 -6.42 -5.19
N VAL A 23 -10.80 -6.39 -4.42
CA VAL A 23 -10.25 -7.57 -3.74
C VAL A 23 -11.22 -8.11 -2.69
N GLN A 24 -11.83 -7.25 -1.88
CA GLN A 24 -12.85 -7.65 -0.91
C GLN A 24 -14.04 -8.31 -1.61
N LYS A 25 -14.52 -7.71 -2.70
CA LYS A 25 -15.59 -8.29 -3.52
C LYS A 25 -15.22 -9.67 -4.05
N LYS A 26 -13.97 -9.86 -4.53
CA LYS A 26 -13.49 -11.17 -4.98
C LYS A 26 -13.49 -12.20 -3.86
N ILE A 27 -12.95 -11.84 -2.69
CA ILE A 27 -12.90 -12.71 -1.51
C ILE A 27 -14.31 -13.14 -1.08
N ILE A 28 -15.26 -12.20 -0.99
CA ILE A 28 -16.64 -12.49 -0.58
C ILE A 28 -17.35 -13.42 -1.57
N ASN A 29 -17.04 -13.31 -2.87
CA ASN A 29 -17.66 -14.12 -3.92
C ASN A 29 -16.85 -15.38 -4.27
N ASP A 30 -15.86 -15.77 -3.46
CA ASP A 30 -14.96 -16.91 -3.71
C ASP A 30 -14.28 -16.86 -5.09
N VAL A 31 -13.96 -15.64 -5.54
CA VAL A 31 -13.22 -15.39 -6.78
C VAL A 31 -11.74 -15.21 -6.45
N ARG A 32 -10.87 -15.86 -7.22
CA ARG A 32 -9.42 -15.73 -7.08
C ARG A 32 -8.97 -14.27 -7.26
N VAL A 33 -8.18 -13.78 -6.30
CA VAL A 33 -7.42 -12.54 -6.42
C VAL A 33 -6.22 -12.78 -7.33
N SER A 34 -5.97 -11.88 -8.28
CA SER A 34 -4.89 -12.03 -9.25
C SER A 34 -3.52 -11.80 -8.61
N ASP A 35 -2.48 -12.38 -9.20
CA ASP A 35 -1.11 -12.27 -8.69
C ASP A 35 -0.60 -10.82 -8.72
N ASP A 36 -1.05 -10.01 -9.69
CA ASP A 36 -0.74 -8.59 -9.77
C ASP A 36 -1.40 -7.77 -8.64
N GLU A 37 -2.66 -8.05 -8.32
CA GLU A 37 -3.35 -7.43 -7.19
C GLU A 37 -2.66 -7.80 -5.87
N LEU A 38 -2.30 -9.08 -5.69
CA LEU A 38 -1.56 -9.53 -4.51
C LEU A 38 -0.19 -8.87 -4.40
N ARG A 39 0.52 -8.69 -5.52
CA ARG A 39 1.81 -7.99 -5.56
C ARG A 39 1.66 -6.53 -5.14
N ILE A 40 0.65 -5.82 -5.64
CA ILE A 40 0.41 -4.42 -5.23
C ILE A 40 0.08 -4.35 -3.74
N ILE A 41 -0.78 -5.24 -3.24
CA ILE A 41 -1.10 -5.32 -1.80
C ILE A 41 0.15 -5.60 -0.97
N SER A 42 1.04 -6.48 -1.43
CA SER A 42 2.32 -6.72 -0.77
C SER A 42 3.19 -5.47 -0.69
N TYR A 43 3.15 -4.60 -1.71
CA TYR A 43 3.91 -3.34 -1.69
C TYR A 43 3.28 -2.25 -0.82
N ILE A 44 2.02 -2.39 -0.40
CA ILE A 44 1.43 -1.49 0.59
C ILE A 44 2.16 -1.63 1.93
N GLY A 45 2.62 -2.83 2.29
CA GLY A 45 3.38 -3.05 3.52
C GLY A 45 2.54 -3.08 4.80
N ILE A 46 1.22 -3.27 4.68
CA ILE A 46 0.33 -3.63 5.81
C ILE A 46 0.06 -5.14 5.69
N PRO A 47 0.74 -6.01 6.47
CA PRO A 47 0.70 -7.46 6.26
C PRO A 47 -0.68 -8.08 6.45
N THR A 48 -1.54 -7.42 7.22
CA THR A 48 -2.83 -7.97 7.65
C THR A 48 -3.99 -7.67 6.70
N ILE A 49 -3.77 -6.95 5.58
CA ILE A 49 -4.85 -6.54 4.66
C ILE A 49 -5.68 -7.73 4.18
N ILE A 50 -5.07 -8.76 3.59
CA ILE A 50 -5.82 -9.89 3.02
C ILE A 50 -6.61 -10.62 4.12
N ASP A 51 -5.94 -10.93 5.22
CA ASP A 51 -6.57 -11.54 6.39
C ASP A 51 -7.75 -10.74 6.92
N SER A 52 -7.63 -9.41 6.99
CA SER A 52 -8.70 -8.50 7.41
C SER A 52 -9.87 -8.56 6.45
N LEU A 53 -9.62 -8.51 5.13
CA LEU A 53 -10.67 -8.59 4.10
C LEU A 53 -11.37 -9.95 4.05
N GLN A 54 -10.70 -11.03 4.49
CA GLN A 54 -11.30 -12.37 4.66
C GLN A 54 -12.11 -12.50 5.95
N THR A 55 -11.75 -11.72 6.99
CA THR A 55 -12.38 -11.81 8.31
C THR A 55 -13.62 -10.91 8.41
N PHE A 56 -13.56 -9.73 7.82
CA PHE A 56 -14.62 -8.72 7.93
C PHE A 56 -15.74 -8.95 6.93
N GLU A 57 -16.97 -8.72 7.38
CA GLU A 57 -18.14 -8.64 6.50
C GLU A 57 -18.06 -7.39 5.60
N ALA A 58 -18.87 -7.34 4.54
CA ALA A 58 -18.84 -6.26 3.55
C ALA A 58 -18.83 -4.85 4.17
N PRO A 59 -19.72 -4.50 5.12
CA PRO A 59 -19.73 -3.16 5.72
C PRO A 59 -18.50 -2.86 6.57
N GLU A 60 -18.00 -3.85 7.32
CA GLU A 60 -16.81 -3.67 8.16
C GLU A 60 -15.54 -3.54 7.32
N GLY A 61 -15.40 -4.35 6.29
CA GLY A 61 -14.25 -4.25 5.41
C GLY A 61 -14.28 -2.96 4.57
N TYR A 62 -15.46 -2.43 4.21
CA TYR A 62 -15.56 -1.10 3.61
C TYR A 62 -15.01 -0.01 4.55
N ALA A 63 -15.43 -0.01 5.81
CA ALA A 63 -14.94 0.94 6.80
C ALA A 63 -13.42 0.80 7.03
N TYR A 64 -12.93 -0.43 7.17
CA TYR A 64 -11.51 -0.73 7.25
C TYR A 64 -10.73 -0.12 6.08
N ILE A 65 -11.18 -0.39 4.85
CA ILE A 65 -10.54 0.12 3.63
C ILE A 65 -10.48 1.65 3.63
N GLN A 66 -11.58 2.33 3.98
CA GLN A 66 -11.61 3.80 4.03
C GLN A 66 -10.57 4.37 5.01
N ASP A 67 -10.48 3.78 6.20
CA ASP A 67 -9.56 4.23 7.24
C ASP A 67 -8.09 4.02 6.86
N ILE A 68 -7.78 2.88 6.22
CA ILE A 68 -6.38 2.55 5.89
C ILE A 68 -5.91 3.10 4.53
N SER A 69 -6.81 3.52 3.63
CA SER A 69 -6.44 3.85 2.24
C SER A 69 -5.38 4.97 2.13
N THR A 70 -5.46 5.99 2.99
CA THR A 70 -4.44 7.06 3.02
C THR A 70 -3.10 6.54 3.51
N ILE A 71 -3.10 5.74 4.57
CA ILE A 71 -1.89 5.11 5.13
C ILE A 71 -1.26 4.20 4.07
N ALA A 72 -2.08 3.37 3.43
CA ALA A 72 -1.68 2.44 2.38
C ALA A 72 -1.07 3.17 1.18
N ALA A 73 -1.63 4.32 0.77
CA ALA A 73 -1.07 5.16 -0.28
C ALA A 73 0.31 5.69 0.08
N THR A 74 0.47 6.25 1.28
CA THR A 74 1.77 6.74 1.76
C THR A 74 2.80 5.60 1.81
N SER A 75 2.44 4.45 2.37
CA SER A 75 3.34 3.30 2.49
C SER A 75 3.73 2.72 1.13
N LEU A 76 2.79 2.65 0.18
CA LEU A 76 3.08 2.23 -1.19
C LEU A 76 4.09 3.16 -1.86
N VAL A 77 3.91 4.48 -1.75
CA VAL A 77 4.85 5.46 -2.30
C VAL A 77 6.25 5.27 -1.71
N ILE A 78 6.36 5.11 -0.39
CA ILE A 78 7.66 4.87 0.27
C ILE A 78 8.32 3.59 -0.24
N ASN A 79 7.56 2.49 -0.33
CA ASN A 79 8.09 1.22 -0.80
C ASN A 79 8.48 1.25 -2.28
N MET A 80 7.75 2.00 -3.12
CA MET A 80 8.12 2.24 -4.51
C MET A 80 9.40 3.08 -4.60
N LEU A 81 9.49 4.18 -3.87
CA LEU A 81 10.67 5.04 -3.85
C LEU A 81 11.92 4.27 -3.40
N ARG A 82 11.81 3.44 -2.36
CA ARG A 82 12.90 2.56 -1.90
C ARG A 82 13.37 1.57 -2.98
N GLN A 83 12.45 1.03 -3.76
CA GLN A 83 12.79 0.12 -4.86
C GLN A 83 13.48 0.84 -6.03
N VAL A 84 13.04 2.05 -6.35
CA VAL A 84 13.69 2.87 -7.37
C VAL A 84 15.09 3.25 -6.90
N GLU A 85 15.26 3.65 -5.64
CA GLU A 85 16.56 3.99 -5.05
C GLU A 85 17.53 2.80 -5.16
N ALA A 86 17.11 1.61 -4.71
CA ALA A 86 17.93 0.41 -4.80
C ALA A 86 18.34 0.08 -6.25
N LYS A 87 17.44 0.26 -7.22
CA LYS A 87 17.73 0.05 -8.65
C LYS A 87 18.74 1.07 -9.17
N ILE A 88 18.58 2.35 -8.82
CA ILE A 88 19.51 3.41 -9.23
C ILE A 88 20.89 3.19 -8.61
N SER A 89 20.98 2.85 -7.32
CA SER A 89 22.25 2.51 -6.66
C SER A 89 22.96 1.32 -7.31
N THR A 90 22.20 0.37 -7.88
CA THR A 90 22.77 -0.74 -8.66
C THR A 90 23.26 -0.29 -10.03
N MET A 91 22.57 0.67 -10.66
CA MET A 91 22.97 1.24 -11.95
C MET A 91 24.14 2.22 -11.87
N SER A 92 24.38 2.84 -10.71
CA SER A 92 25.53 3.73 -10.49
C SER A 92 26.86 2.99 -10.25
N ILE A 93 26.83 1.66 -10.23
CA ILE A 93 28.04 0.81 -10.29
C ILE A 93 28.76 1.13 -11.62
N PRO A 94 30.06 1.47 -11.59
CA PRO A 94 30.76 2.01 -12.74
C PRO A 94 30.78 1.02 -13.91
N SER A 95 29.97 1.31 -14.93
CA SER A 95 29.96 0.63 -16.22
C SER A 95 30.48 1.61 -17.28
N GLU A 96 31.42 1.19 -18.13
CA GLU A 96 31.91 2.01 -19.25
C GLU A 96 30.77 2.52 -20.14
N SER A 97 29.70 1.74 -20.29
CA SER A 97 28.52 2.10 -21.08
C SER A 97 27.68 3.25 -20.49
N LEU A 98 27.87 3.57 -19.21
CA LEU A 98 27.13 4.63 -18.50
C LEU A 98 27.99 5.87 -18.23
N SER A 99 29.26 5.86 -18.62
CA SER A 99 30.20 6.98 -18.41
C SER A 99 29.67 8.32 -18.93
N GLY A 100 29.04 8.34 -20.10
CA GLY A 100 28.43 9.54 -20.70
C GLY A 100 27.07 9.94 -20.14
N LYS A 101 26.44 9.11 -19.29
CA LYS A 101 25.14 9.41 -18.64
C LYS A 101 25.27 9.62 -17.13
N ARG A 102 26.50 9.68 -16.63
CA ARG A 102 26.80 9.70 -15.20
C ARG A 102 26.21 10.92 -14.49
N ASP A 103 26.28 12.09 -15.11
CA ASP A 103 25.73 13.32 -14.54
C ASP A 103 24.20 13.30 -14.48
N ASP A 104 23.55 12.75 -15.51
CA ASP A 104 22.09 12.56 -15.52
C ASP A 104 21.65 11.54 -14.45
N LEU A 105 22.40 10.44 -14.29
CA LEU A 105 22.14 9.45 -13.24
C LEU A 105 22.31 10.05 -11.85
N ASN A 106 23.35 10.87 -11.62
CA ASN A 106 23.56 11.57 -10.37
C ASN A 106 22.39 12.54 -10.07
N ARG A 107 21.95 13.32 -11.06
CA ARG A 107 20.80 14.23 -10.92
C ARG A 107 19.49 13.49 -10.63
N LEU A 108 19.24 12.36 -11.29
CA LEU A 108 18.09 11.50 -11.01
C LEU A 108 18.14 10.93 -9.59
N THR A 109 19.32 10.49 -9.15
CA THR A 109 19.56 10.00 -7.79
C THR A 109 19.26 11.09 -6.76
N ASP A 110 19.77 12.31 -6.95
CA ASP A 110 19.57 13.42 -6.02
C ASP A 110 18.09 13.83 -5.92
N ASN A 111 17.39 13.88 -7.05
CA ASN A 111 15.96 14.20 -7.07
C ASN A 111 15.13 13.10 -6.40
N LEU A 112 15.47 11.83 -6.63
CA LEU A 112 14.81 10.71 -6.00
C LEU A 112 15.04 10.72 -4.49
N SER A 113 16.27 10.93 -4.02
CA SER A 113 16.60 11.03 -2.60
C SER A 113 15.81 12.14 -1.91
N LYS A 114 15.58 13.29 -2.57
CA LYS A 114 14.71 14.36 -2.06
C LYS A 114 13.24 13.91 -1.95
N GLN A 115 12.72 13.21 -2.96
CA GLN A 115 11.35 12.69 -2.94
C GLN A 115 11.17 11.61 -1.86
N VAL A 116 12.15 10.71 -1.71
CA VAL A 116 12.21 9.71 -0.64
C VAL A 116 12.14 10.40 0.72
N LYS A 117 12.98 11.40 0.95
CA LYS A 117 13.01 12.15 2.21
C LYS A 117 11.67 12.83 2.50
N ALA A 118 11.08 13.51 1.51
CA ALA A 118 9.77 14.15 1.66
C ALA A 118 8.66 13.13 1.99
N ALA A 119 8.66 11.97 1.34
CA ALA A 119 7.71 10.89 1.64
C ALA A 119 7.88 10.34 3.06
N TYR A 120 9.12 10.19 3.53
CA TYR A 120 9.41 9.79 4.92
C TYR A 120 8.97 10.84 5.93
N GLU A 121 9.17 12.13 5.67
CA GLU A 121 8.70 13.22 6.55
C GLU A 121 7.17 13.23 6.68
N LEU A 122 6.46 13.08 5.56
CA LEU A 122 5.01 12.89 5.51
C LEU A 122 4.58 11.67 6.32
N SER A 123 5.22 10.52 6.12
CA SER A 123 4.91 9.32 6.89
C SER A 123 5.20 9.52 8.38
N HIS A 124 6.33 10.12 8.76
CA HIS A 124 6.69 10.34 10.16
C HIS A 124 5.62 11.14 10.91
N SER A 125 5.07 12.18 10.27
CA SER A 125 3.93 12.95 10.82
C SER A 125 2.66 12.12 11.00
N GLN A 126 2.52 11.02 10.26
CA GLN A 126 1.39 10.11 10.26
C GLN A 126 1.64 8.84 11.09
N VAL A 127 2.87 8.55 11.55
CA VAL A 127 3.20 7.24 12.18
C VAL A 127 2.36 6.95 13.42
N GLY A 128 2.21 7.92 14.32
CA GLY A 128 1.44 7.75 15.55
C GLY A 128 -0.03 7.41 15.26
N THR A 129 -0.68 8.26 14.47
CA THR A 129 -2.08 8.06 14.06
C THR A 129 -2.28 6.82 13.20
N SER A 130 -1.32 6.48 12.34
CA SER A 130 -1.39 5.30 11.47
C SER A 130 -1.27 3.99 12.25
N SER A 131 -0.35 3.94 13.23
CA SER A 131 -0.16 2.78 14.10
C SER A 131 -1.41 2.52 14.93
N ASP A 132 -2.04 3.57 15.46
CA ASP A 132 -3.27 3.46 16.25
C ASP A 132 -4.45 2.97 15.41
N VAL A 133 -4.60 3.46 14.18
CA VAL A 133 -5.63 3.00 13.24
C VAL A 133 -5.42 1.52 12.88
N ILE A 134 -4.20 1.14 12.49
CA ILE A 134 -3.90 -0.26 12.11
C ILE A 134 -4.12 -1.20 13.29
N SER A 135 -3.61 -0.86 14.48
CA SER A 135 -3.74 -1.70 15.67
C SER A 135 -5.20 -1.85 16.13
N THR A 136 -6.00 -0.79 16.01
CA THR A 136 -7.45 -0.85 16.30
C THR A 136 -8.15 -1.86 15.39
N TRP A 137 -7.86 -1.83 14.10
CA TRP A 137 -8.42 -2.78 13.13
C TRP A 137 -7.89 -4.20 13.32
N ASP A 138 -6.60 -4.36 13.63
CA ASP A 138 -6.02 -5.67 13.93
C ASP A 138 -6.66 -6.30 15.18
N ASN A 139 -6.91 -5.53 16.23
CA ASN A 139 -7.62 -5.98 17.42
C ASN A 139 -9.05 -6.42 17.10
N ARG A 140 -9.78 -5.63 16.31
CA ARG A 140 -11.15 -5.99 15.87
C ARG A 140 -11.16 -7.27 15.04
N ARG A 141 -10.19 -7.44 14.13
CA ARG A 141 -10.00 -8.67 13.36
C ARG A 141 -9.78 -9.88 14.28
N LEU A 142 -8.90 -9.76 15.28
CA LEU A 142 -8.61 -10.85 16.22
C LEU A 142 -9.86 -11.22 17.04
N GLN A 143 -10.65 -10.25 17.49
CA GLN A 143 -11.92 -10.49 18.19
C GLN A 143 -12.92 -11.23 17.30
N ARG A 144 -13.04 -10.84 16.02
CA ARG A 144 -13.91 -11.51 15.03
C ARG A 144 -13.48 -12.96 14.76
N LYS A 145 -12.17 -13.21 14.60
CA LYS A 145 -11.63 -14.57 14.45
C LYS A 145 -11.95 -15.43 15.68
N ALA A 146 -11.65 -14.93 16.88
CA ALA A 146 -11.93 -15.64 18.14
C ALA A 146 -13.42 -15.96 18.32
N PHE A 147 -14.31 -15.03 17.95
CA PHE A 147 -15.76 -15.26 17.99
C PHE A 147 -16.22 -16.34 16.99
N THR A 148 -15.66 -16.33 15.78
CA THR A 148 -15.99 -17.34 14.76
C THR A 148 -15.51 -18.72 15.17
N GLU A 149 -14.33 -18.80 15.78
CA GLU A 149 -13.76 -20.04 16.33
C GLU A 149 -14.58 -20.57 17.52
N SER A 150 -15.07 -19.71 18.42
CA SER A 150 -15.89 -20.13 19.56
C SER A 150 -17.24 -20.71 19.13
N ILE A 151 -17.86 -20.16 18.08
CA ILE A 151 -19.06 -20.73 17.45
C ILE A 151 -18.78 -22.11 16.83
N ARG A 152 -17.62 -22.29 16.20
CA ARG A 152 -17.24 -23.59 15.61
C ARG A 152 -16.96 -24.63 16.69
N GLY A 153 -16.31 -24.24 17.79
CA GLY A 153 -16.00 -25.13 18.92
C GLY A 153 -17.21 -25.57 19.74
N THR A 154 -18.32 -24.82 19.72
CA THR A 154 -19.57 -25.15 20.42
C THR A 154 -20.51 -26.06 19.61
N ARG A 155 -20.15 -26.42 18.37
CA ARG A 155 -20.93 -27.31 17.48
C ARG A 155 -20.42 -28.75 17.40
N ASN A 156 -19.48 -29.14 18.27
CA ASN A 156 -18.97 -30.51 18.39
C ASN A 156 -19.55 -31.22 19.62
#